data_AF-N1PPD2-F1
#
_entry.id   AF-N1PPD2-F1
#
_cell.length_a   1.000
_cell.length_b   1.000
_cell.length_c   1.000
_cell.angle_alpha   90.00
_cell.angle_beta   90.00
_cell.angle_gamma   90.00
#
_symmetry.space_group_name_H-M   'P 1'
#
loop_
_entity.id
_entity.type
_entity.pdbx_description
1 polymer ?
#
loop_
_entity_poly.entity_id
_entity_poly.type
_entity_poly.pdbx_seq_one_letter_code
_entity_poly.pdbx_strand_id
1 'polypeptide(L)'
;LSNTSGTVTPLPEVLRRGLVALTFFGLLSLTLASALFVHLVYRLITWKRTNHGRINQYVALLLNLVLADVQQAFGFSMSAHWLIKDGIIALTPACWAQGFLLNVGDVAAAVFTFAMAGHVFADIVCNYRLGAKPFVLTIVSLWISTYICSAVGIIMFPHDFYAGAGAWCWINAKYMDERLYMHYLWLLSAEFGVVVIYSLMFLTLWKRVRAFFYADLDSNGEMQLRARSAAKSIMVYPAIYVICTLPAVVVRLSIMTGSSFEWPTLVTIGIFVSSVGTFDVLSYTITRRSLIFGSTLPDQNAHGLQTFTTWGTYRSDHLYGTTTTV
;
A
#
# COMPACT_ATOMS: atom_id res chain seq x y z
N LEU A 1 19.68 -25.07 -18.58
CA LEU A 1 20.82 -24.49 -17.82
C LEU A 1 20.28 -23.85 -16.54
N SER A 2 19.91 -24.67 -15.56
CA SER A 2 19.50 -24.17 -14.23
C SER A 2 20.77 -24.03 -13.38
N ASN A 3 21.36 -22.84 -13.38
CA ASN A 3 22.37 -22.52 -12.37
C ASN A 3 21.68 -22.54 -11.00
N THR A 4 22.22 -23.35 -10.10
CA THR A 4 21.76 -23.65 -8.73
C THR A 4 21.54 -22.42 -7.83
N SER A 5 21.94 -21.23 -8.28
CA SER A 5 21.83 -19.97 -7.53
C SER A 5 20.75 -19.01 -8.05
N GLY A 6 20.08 -19.31 -9.17
CA GLY A 6 19.10 -18.39 -9.78
C GLY A 6 19.72 -17.23 -10.57
N THR A 7 21.03 -17.24 -10.80
CA THR A 7 21.74 -16.24 -11.63
C THR A 7 21.34 -16.36 -13.10
N VAL A 8 21.04 -15.23 -13.74
CA VAL A 8 20.71 -15.13 -15.16
C VAL A 8 21.69 -14.18 -15.83
N THR A 9 22.59 -14.71 -16.67
CA THR A 9 23.54 -13.92 -17.46
C THR A 9 23.91 -14.67 -18.75
N PRO A 10 24.01 -13.99 -19.91
CA PRO A 10 23.58 -12.60 -20.15
C PRO A 10 22.05 -12.46 -20.05
N LEU A 11 21.52 -11.24 -20.02
CA LEU A 11 20.06 -11.05 -20.01
C LEU A 11 19.45 -11.46 -21.36
N PRO A 12 18.44 -12.36 -21.37
CA PRO A 12 17.61 -12.57 -22.55
C PRO A 12 16.96 -11.25 -22.99
N GLU A 13 16.83 -11.03 -24.30
CA GLU A 13 16.30 -9.76 -24.86
C GLU A 13 14.92 -9.39 -24.30
N VAL A 14 14.03 -10.38 -24.15
CA VAL A 14 12.70 -10.20 -23.57
C VAL A 14 12.80 -9.73 -22.12
N LEU A 15 13.68 -10.34 -21.33
CA LEU A 15 13.88 -9.98 -19.93
C LEU A 15 14.53 -8.59 -19.81
N ARG A 16 15.50 -8.26 -20.68
CA ARG A 16 16.12 -6.93 -20.74
C ARG A 16 15.08 -5.83 -21.00
N ARG A 17 14.22 -5.98 -22.02
CA ARG A 17 13.12 -5.03 -22.29
C ARG A 17 12.17 -4.93 -21.11
N GLY A 18 11.84 -6.06 -20.50
CA GLY A 18 11.00 -6.11 -19.32
C GLY A 18 11.59 -5.39 -18.11
N LEU A 19 12.89 -5.58 -17.86
CA LEU A 19 13.61 -4.91 -16.80
C LEU A 19 13.69 -3.39 -17.02
N VAL A 20 13.75 -2.91 -18.27
CA VAL A 20 13.64 -1.47 -18.57
C VAL A 20 12.30 -0.92 -18.07
N ALA A 21 11.20 -1.58 -18.42
CA ALA A 21 9.87 -1.17 -17.94
C ALA A 21 9.76 -1.27 -16.41
N LEU A 22 10.21 -2.38 -15.82
CA LEU A 22 10.19 -2.58 -14.37
C LEU A 22 10.99 -1.49 -13.63
N THR A 23 12.16 -1.15 -14.15
CA THR A 23 13.02 -0.09 -13.61
C THR A 23 12.35 1.28 -13.71
N PHE A 24 11.72 1.58 -14.85
CA PHE A 24 10.98 2.84 -15.03
C PHE A 24 9.85 2.99 -14.00
N PHE A 25 8.98 1.98 -13.86
CA PHE A 25 7.89 2.01 -12.89
C PHE A 25 8.39 2.02 -11.44
N GLY A 26 9.46 1.28 -11.13
CA GLY A 26 10.11 1.31 -9.82
C GLY A 26 10.66 2.70 -9.47
N LEU A 27 11.35 3.37 -10.40
CA LEU A 27 11.87 4.73 -10.19
C LEU A 27 10.76 5.78 -10.09
N LEU A 28 9.72 5.66 -10.92
CA LEU A 28 8.55 6.55 -10.86
C LEU A 28 7.86 6.42 -9.50
N SER A 29 7.59 5.18 -9.08
CA SER A 29 6.99 4.87 -7.78
C SER A 29 7.85 5.38 -6.63
N LEU A 30 9.17 5.17 -6.67
CA LEU A 30 10.09 5.64 -5.64
C LEU A 30 10.06 7.17 -5.54
N THR A 31 10.08 7.86 -6.68
CA THR A 31 10.07 9.33 -6.72
C THR A 31 8.77 9.89 -6.15
N LEU A 32 7.62 9.38 -6.62
CA LEU A 32 6.31 9.86 -6.21
C LEU A 32 6.01 9.53 -4.74
N ALA A 33 6.27 8.30 -4.31
CA ALA A 33 6.04 7.87 -2.93
C ALA A 33 6.97 8.63 -1.96
N SER A 34 8.24 8.82 -2.31
CA SER A 34 9.17 9.59 -1.48
C SER A 34 8.77 11.06 -1.38
N ALA A 35 8.34 11.68 -2.49
CA ALA A 35 7.86 13.05 -2.49
C ALA A 35 6.61 13.21 -1.60
N LEU A 36 5.64 12.28 -1.71
CA LEU A 36 4.46 12.27 -0.84
C LEU A 36 4.85 12.05 0.62
N PHE A 37 5.75 11.11 0.91
CA PHE A 37 6.21 10.83 2.27
C PHE A 37 6.84 12.06 2.93
N VAL A 38 7.81 12.69 2.24
CA VAL A 38 8.49 13.89 2.72
C VAL A 38 7.49 15.03 2.92
N HIS A 39 6.56 15.22 1.99
CA HIS A 39 5.52 16.25 2.09
C HIS A 39 4.59 16.03 3.30
N LEU A 40 4.11 14.80 3.50
CA LEU A 40 3.25 14.46 4.63
C LEU A 40 3.99 14.60 5.97
N VAL A 41 5.25 14.18 6.05
CA VAL A 41 6.09 14.33 7.25
C VAL A 41 6.35 15.81 7.54
N TYR A 42 6.72 16.60 6.54
CA TYR A 42 6.92 18.04 6.68
C TYR A 42 5.65 18.72 7.23
N ARG A 43 4.48 18.44 6.63
CA ARG A 43 3.22 19.01 7.10
C ARG A 43 2.86 18.56 8.51
N LEU A 44 3.09 17.30 8.85
CA LEU A 44 2.86 16.77 10.19
C LEU A 44 3.72 17.48 11.24
N ILE A 45 5.01 17.67 10.96
CA ILE A 45 5.94 18.34 11.87
C ILE A 45 5.56 19.82 12.04
N THR A 46 5.30 20.52 10.94
CA THR A 46 4.91 21.92 10.96
C THR A 46 3.61 22.12 11.74
N TRP A 47 2.59 21.29 11.48
CA TRP A 47 1.33 21.35 12.22
C TRP A 47 1.51 21.06 13.71
N LYS A 48 2.31 20.06 14.08
CA LYS A 48 2.57 19.73 15.50
C LYS A 48 3.36 20.83 16.22
N ARG A 49 4.17 21.60 15.50
CA ARG A 49 4.90 22.76 16.05
C ARG A 49 3.96 23.94 16.30
N THR A 50 3.00 24.17 15.40
CA THR A 50 2.04 25.28 15.52
C THR A 50 0.86 24.94 16.43
N ASN A 51 0.50 23.66 16.55
CA ASN A 51 -0.66 23.17 17.29
C ASN A 51 -0.27 21.99 18.19
N HIS A 52 -0.61 22.04 19.49
CA HIS A 52 -0.32 20.97 20.46
C HIS A 52 -1.24 19.74 20.34
N GLY A 53 -1.95 19.59 19.23
CA GLY A 53 -2.85 18.47 18.98
C GLY A 53 -2.11 17.15 18.72
N ARG A 54 -2.74 16.05 19.14
CA ARG A 54 -2.46 14.67 18.71
C ARG A 54 -2.78 14.47 17.23
N ILE A 55 -1.97 13.65 16.58
CA ILE A 55 -2.05 13.32 15.15
C ILE A 55 -3.29 12.44 14.88
N ASN A 56 -3.98 12.71 13.76
CA ASN A 56 -5.08 11.89 13.29
C ASN A 56 -4.60 10.46 12.94
N GLN A 57 -5.28 9.44 13.47
CA GLN A 57 -4.91 8.02 13.31
C GLN A 57 -4.87 7.56 11.85
N TYR A 58 -5.74 8.10 10.99
CA TYR A 58 -5.72 7.81 9.55
C TYR A 58 -4.47 8.34 8.86
N VAL A 59 -4.00 9.53 9.24
CA VAL A 59 -2.76 10.12 8.71
C VAL A 59 -1.56 9.28 9.15
N ALA A 60 -1.55 8.82 10.40
CA ALA A 60 -0.48 7.98 10.92
C ALA A 60 -0.41 6.63 10.19
N LEU A 61 -1.53 5.94 9.97
CA LEU A 61 -1.55 4.69 9.19
C LEU A 61 -1.12 4.93 7.73
N LEU A 62 -1.61 6.02 7.11
CA LEU A 62 -1.23 6.40 5.76
C LEU A 62 0.28 6.64 5.62
N LEU A 63 0.90 7.34 6.58
CA LEU A 63 2.35 7.56 6.58
C LEU A 63 3.15 6.25 6.63
N ASN A 64 2.70 5.27 7.40
CA ASN A 64 3.37 3.97 7.48
C ASN A 64 3.19 3.15 6.19
N LEU A 65 2.01 3.22 5.57
CA LEU A 65 1.76 2.59 4.26
C LEU A 65 2.64 3.22 3.17
N VAL A 66 2.69 4.55 3.07
CA VAL A 66 3.56 5.23 2.10
C VAL A 66 5.04 4.94 2.36
N LEU A 67 5.45 4.76 3.63
CA LEU A 67 6.81 4.33 3.96
C LEU A 67 7.10 2.91 3.46
N ALA A 68 6.13 2.00 3.53
CA ALA A 68 6.24 0.66 2.95
C ALA A 68 6.41 0.73 1.42
N ASP A 69 5.61 1.57 0.74
CA ASP A 69 5.73 1.78 -0.71
C ASP A 69 7.11 2.31 -1.11
N VAL A 70 7.69 3.23 -0.33
CA VAL A 70 9.05 3.73 -0.57
C VAL A 70 10.08 2.61 -0.49
N GLN A 71 9.98 1.73 0.52
CA GLN A 71 10.90 0.60 0.68
C GLN A 71 10.77 -0.40 -0.47
N GLN A 72 9.54 -0.75 -0.84
CA GLN A 72 9.25 -1.64 -1.96
C GLN A 72 9.75 -1.06 -3.29
N ALA A 73 9.44 0.20 -3.58
CA ALA A 73 9.84 0.88 -4.81
C ALA A 73 11.36 1.02 -4.91
N PHE A 74 12.05 1.21 -3.79
CA PHE A 74 13.51 1.20 -3.78
C PHE A 74 14.05 -0.17 -4.21
N GLY A 75 13.51 -1.26 -3.66
CA GLY A 75 13.83 -2.63 -4.10
C GLY A 75 13.63 -2.85 -5.60
N PHE A 76 12.50 -2.39 -6.16
CA PHE A 76 12.27 -2.51 -7.61
C PHE A 76 13.19 -1.62 -8.46
N SER A 77 13.51 -0.40 -8.01
CA SER A 77 14.42 0.50 -8.73
C SER A 77 15.85 -0.04 -8.85
N MET A 78 16.27 -0.94 -7.95
CA MET A 78 17.55 -1.64 -8.04
C MET A 78 17.66 -2.51 -9.30
N SER A 79 16.55 -2.76 -10.01
CA SER A 79 16.56 -3.42 -11.33
C SER A 79 17.42 -2.69 -12.37
N ALA A 80 17.67 -1.38 -12.19
CA ALA A 80 18.64 -0.63 -12.98
C ALA A 80 20.05 -1.25 -12.91
N HIS A 81 20.44 -1.77 -11.74
CA HIS A 81 21.73 -2.42 -11.55
C HIS A 81 21.89 -3.65 -12.46
N TRP A 82 20.83 -4.45 -12.60
CA TRP A 82 20.84 -5.66 -13.43
C TRP A 82 20.92 -5.35 -14.92
N LEU A 83 20.29 -4.25 -15.36
CA LEU A 83 20.43 -3.74 -16.73
C LEU A 83 21.88 -3.34 -17.04
N ILE A 84 22.54 -2.62 -16.12
CA ILE A 84 23.93 -2.19 -16.30
C ILE A 84 24.89 -3.37 -16.33
N LYS A 85 24.63 -4.40 -15.52
CA LYS A 85 25.46 -5.60 -15.43
C LYS A 85 25.17 -6.66 -16.50
N ASP A 86 24.17 -6.43 -17.36
CA ASP A 86 23.63 -7.42 -18.30
C ASP A 86 23.40 -8.80 -17.66
N GLY A 87 22.89 -8.80 -16.43
CA GLY A 87 22.57 -10.04 -15.72
C GLY A 87 22.00 -9.80 -14.33
N ILE A 88 21.14 -10.71 -13.89
CA ILE A 88 20.69 -10.82 -12.49
C ILE A 88 21.65 -11.76 -11.79
N ILE A 89 22.53 -11.21 -10.95
CA ILE A 89 23.62 -11.96 -10.32
C ILE A 89 23.23 -12.29 -8.87
N ALA A 90 22.89 -13.55 -8.63
CA ALA A 90 22.51 -14.02 -7.31
C ALA A 90 23.69 -14.03 -6.34
N LEU A 91 23.38 -14.10 -5.03
CA LEU A 91 24.37 -14.17 -3.95
C LEU A 91 25.33 -12.97 -3.90
N THR A 92 24.87 -11.82 -4.38
CA THR A 92 25.58 -10.53 -4.28
C THR A 92 24.91 -9.64 -3.23
N PRO A 93 25.62 -8.67 -2.64
CA PRO A 93 25.01 -7.70 -1.72
C PRO A 93 23.84 -6.93 -2.35
N ALA A 94 23.91 -6.62 -3.66
CA ALA A 94 22.82 -5.98 -4.39
C ALA A 94 21.58 -6.88 -4.48
N CYS A 95 21.76 -8.18 -4.74
CA CYS A 95 20.68 -9.16 -4.80
C CYS A 95 20.03 -9.35 -3.42
N TRP A 96 20.84 -9.46 -2.39
CA TRP A 96 20.37 -9.57 -1.01
C TRP A 96 19.57 -8.32 -0.59
N ALA A 97 20.10 -7.12 -0.85
CA ALA A 97 19.44 -5.87 -0.49
C ALA A 97 18.13 -5.68 -1.25
N GLN A 98 18.10 -5.99 -2.55
CA GLN A 98 16.87 -5.97 -3.33
C GLN A 98 15.83 -6.94 -2.74
N GLY A 99 16.21 -8.19 -2.48
CA GLY A 99 15.29 -9.19 -1.95
C GLY A 99 14.72 -8.81 -0.58
N PHE A 100 15.56 -8.29 0.31
CA PHE A 100 15.15 -7.82 1.62
C PHE A 100 14.19 -6.63 1.53
N LEU A 101 14.52 -5.60 0.73
CA LEU A 101 13.68 -4.40 0.57
C LEU A 101 12.31 -4.75 -0.03
N LEU A 102 12.28 -5.62 -1.04
CA LEU A 102 11.03 -6.08 -1.63
C LEU A 102 10.17 -6.82 -0.60
N ASN A 103 10.77 -7.75 0.16
CA ASN A 103 10.00 -8.51 1.15
C ASN A 103 9.46 -7.64 2.28
N VAL A 104 10.28 -6.74 2.83
CA VAL A 104 9.83 -5.82 3.90
C VAL A 104 8.74 -4.90 3.36
N GLY A 105 8.94 -4.30 2.18
CA GLY A 105 8.00 -3.38 1.56
C GLY A 105 6.65 -4.03 1.28
N ASP A 106 6.64 -5.19 0.61
CA ASP A 106 5.41 -5.91 0.25
C ASP A 106 4.62 -6.36 1.49
N VAL A 107 5.30 -6.93 2.49
CA VAL A 107 4.66 -7.39 3.73
C VAL A 107 4.15 -6.20 4.55
N ALA A 108 4.91 -5.12 4.65
CA ALA A 108 4.47 -3.90 5.34
C ALA A 108 3.24 -3.31 4.66
N ALA A 109 3.27 -3.19 3.32
CA ALA A 109 2.13 -2.69 2.54
C ALA A 109 0.88 -3.53 2.77
N ALA A 110 1.01 -4.87 2.79
CA ALA A 110 -0.09 -5.79 3.10
C ALA A 110 -0.69 -5.53 4.50
N VAL A 111 0.13 -5.56 5.56
CA VAL A 111 -0.37 -5.46 6.94
C VAL A 111 -0.89 -4.07 7.27
N PHE A 112 -0.30 -3.00 6.73
CA PHE A 112 -0.80 -1.63 6.93
C PHE A 112 -2.07 -1.35 6.13
N THR A 113 -2.21 -1.92 4.92
CA THR A 113 -3.47 -1.83 4.15
C THR A 113 -4.59 -2.53 4.91
N PHE A 114 -4.34 -3.73 5.44
CA PHE A 114 -5.33 -4.47 6.21
C PHE A 114 -5.69 -3.75 7.53
N ALA A 115 -4.69 -3.22 8.25
CA ALA A 115 -4.91 -2.43 9.45
C ALA A 115 -5.73 -1.15 9.16
N MET A 116 -5.46 -0.47 8.05
CA MET A 116 -6.22 0.70 7.61
C MET A 116 -7.67 0.33 7.30
N ALA A 117 -7.91 -0.77 6.59
CA ALA A 117 -9.25 -1.29 6.31
C ALA A 117 -10.04 -1.56 7.60
N GLY A 118 -9.43 -2.29 8.55
CA GLY A 118 -10.04 -2.58 9.84
C GLY A 118 -10.32 -1.33 10.66
N HIS A 119 -9.41 -0.36 10.65
CA HIS A 119 -9.57 0.91 11.37
C HIS A 119 -10.71 1.76 10.80
N VAL A 120 -10.82 1.86 9.47
CA VAL A 120 -11.94 2.54 8.79
C VAL A 120 -13.27 1.84 9.09
N PHE A 121 -13.30 0.51 9.04
CA PHE A 121 -14.50 -0.27 9.34
C PHE A 121 -14.95 -0.06 10.79
N ALA A 122 -14.03 -0.14 11.75
CA ALA A 122 -14.35 0.05 13.16
C ALA A 122 -14.95 1.45 13.44
N ASP A 123 -14.39 2.51 12.84
CA ASP A 123 -14.91 3.87 13.01
C ASP A 123 -16.29 4.05 12.34
N ILE A 124 -16.45 3.60 11.08
CA ILE A 124 -17.67 3.88 10.30
C ILE A 124 -18.83 2.95 10.71
N VAL A 125 -18.55 1.66 10.86
CA VAL A 125 -19.59 0.64 11.10
C VAL A 125 -19.84 0.48 12.59
N CYS A 126 -18.78 0.33 13.39
CA CYS A 126 -18.88 0.05 14.82
C CYS A 126 -18.88 1.32 15.69
N ASN A 127 -18.66 2.51 15.11
CA ASN A 127 -18.48 3.76 15.85
C ASN A 127 -17.41 3.65 16.96
N TYR A 128 -16.34 2.91 16.68
CA TYR A 128 -15.27 2.61 17.62
C TYR A 128 -13.93 3.10 17.12
N ARG A 129 -13.20 3.83 17.98
CA ARG A 129 -11.81 4.25 17.75
C ARG A 129 -10.90 3.75 18.86
N LEU A 130 -9.70 3.34 18.46
CA LEU A 130 -8.67 2.93 19.41
C LEU A 130 -8.16 4.14 20.19
N GLY A 131 -7.90 3.95 21.48
CA GLY A 131 -7.12 4.92 22.26
C GLY A 131 -5.69 5.07 21.70
N ALA A 132 -5.00 6.17 22.02
CA ALA A 132 -3.68 6.43 21.43
C ALA A 132 -2.62 5.38 21.79
N LYS A 133 -2.59 4.88 23.04
CA LYS A 133 -1.63 3.85 23.48
C LYS A 133 -1.80 2.54 22.69
N PRO A 134 -2.99 1.90 22.65
CA PRO A 134 -3.16 0.68 21.87
C PRO A 134 -2.95 0.90 20.38
N PHE A 135 -3.33 2.08 19.84
CA PHE A 135 -3.07 2.41 18.43
C PHE A 135 -1.57 2.44 18.08
N VAL A 136 -0.74 3.09 18.91
CA VAL A 136 0.72 3.10 18.70
C VAL A 136 1.31 1.70 18.86
N LEU A 137 0.83 0.93 19.85
CA LEU A 137 1.27 -0.46 20.03
C LEU A 137 0.97 -1.31 18.79
N THR A 138 -0.20 -1.12 18.15
CA THR A 138 -0.54 -1.77 16.89
C THR A 138 0.47 -1.42 15.80
N ILE A 139 0.79 -0.13 15.57
CA ILE A 139 1.79 0.26 14.55
C ILE A 139 3.15 -0.39 14.82
N VAL A 140 3.62 -0.35 16.07
CA VAL A 140 4.90 -0.96 16.46
C VAL A 140 4.88 -2.46 16.21
N SER A 141 3.79 -3.15 16.58
CA SER A 141 3.67 -4.59 16.35
C SER A 141 3.67 -4.97 14.88
N LEU A 142 3.04 -4.17 14.01
CA LEU A 142 2.98 -4.42 12.55
C LEU A 142 4.36 -4.30 11.90
N TRP A 143 5.16 -3.31 12.31
CA TRP A 143 6.54 -3.20 11.84
C TRP A 143 7.41 -4.34 12.35
N ILE A 144 7.31 -4.67 13.64
CA ILE A 144 8.06 -5.78 14.23
C ILE A 144 7.74 -7.08 13.48
N SER A 145 6.48 -7.40 13.25
CA SER A 145 6.09 -8.61 12.51
C SER A 145 6.62 -8.61 11.08
N THR A 146 6.61 -7.47 10.39
CA THR A 146 7.15 -7.32 9.03
C THR A 146 8.65 -7.61 8.99
N TYR A 147 9.42 -7.01 9.90
CA TYR A 147 10.86 -7.22 9.95
C TYR A 147 11.22 -8.65 10.36
N ILE A 148 10.45 -9.26 11.27
CA ILE A 148 10.59 -10.68 11.61
C ILE A 148 10.40 -11.55 10.36
N CYS A 149 9.32 -11.34 9.59
CA CYS A 149 9.08 -12.09 8.36
C CYS A 149 10.24 -11.97 7.35
N SER A 150 10.88 -10.81 7.29
CA SER A 150 11.97 -10.55 6.34
C SER A 150 13.35 -10.97 6.83
N ALA A 151 13.54 -11.14 8.15
CA ALA A 151 14.84 -11.44 8.75
C ALA A 151 14.99 -12.90 9.21
N VAL A 152 13.91 -13.57 9.61
CA VAL A 152 13.96 -14.95 10.14
C VAL A 152 14.61 -15.91 9.15
N GLY A 153 14.26 -15.82 7.86
CA GLY A 153 14.85 -16.66 6.83
C GLY A 153 16.36 -16.44 6.63
N ILE A 154 16.86 -15.24 6.94
CA ILE A 154 18.31 -14.95 6.90
C ILE A 154 19.04 -15.69 8.03
N ILE A 155 18.41 -15.83 9.19
CA ILE A 155 19.00 -16.57 10.33
C ILE A 155 18.98 -18.07 10.04
N MET A 156 17.91 -18.59 9.46
CA MET A 156 17.77 -20.01 9.12
C MET A 156 18.65 -20.42 7.94
N PHE A 157 18.78 -19.57 6.92
CA PHE A 157 19.44 -19.86 5.65
C PHE A 157 20.41 -18.72 5.25
N PRO A 158 21.50 -18.51 6.00
CA PRO A 158 22.31 -17.29 5.91
C PRO A 158 22.99 -17.05 4.56
N HIS A 159 23.21 -18.09 3.77
CA HIS A 159 24.00 -18.01 2.55
C HIS A 159 23.17 -17.81 1.28
N ASP A 160 21.94 -18.33 1.23
CA ASP A 160 21.18 -18.43 -0.01
C ASP A 160 19.69 -18.09 0.12
N PHE A 161 19.26 -17.47 1.23
CA PHE A 161 17.85 -17.11 1.44
C PHE A 161 17.33 -16.11 0.39
N TYR A 162 18.04 -15.01 0.13
CA TYR A 162 17.73 -14.07 -0.94
C TYR A 162 18.61 -14.35 -2.16
N ALA A 163 17.97 -14.75 -3.27
CA ALA A 163 18.63 -15.19 -4.49
C ALA A 163 17.82 -14.77 -5.73
N GLY A 164 18.27 -15.15 -6.92
CA GLY A 164 17.52 -14.89 -8.15
C GLY A 164 16.19 -15.65 -8.17
N ALA A 165 15.07 -14.93 -8.30
CA ALA A 165 13.72 -15.48 -8.19
C ALA A 165 12.88 -15.19 -9.44
N GLY A 166 13.48 -15.20 -10.63
CA GLY A 166 12.85 -14.82 -11.89
C GLY A 166 13.42 -13.49 -12.37
N ALA A 167 12.55 -12.48 -12.56
CA ALA A 167 12.98 -11.18 -13.09
C ALA A 167 13.60 -10.23 -12.04
N TRP A 168 13.72 -10.66 -10.78
CA TRP A 168 14.36 -9.90 -9.70
C TRP A 168 14.93 -10.83 -8.64
N CYS A 169 15.72 -10.28 -7.72
CA CYS A 169 16.18 -10.98 -6.53
C CYS A 169 15.14 -10.93 -5.42
N TRP A 170 14.84 -12.09 -4.83
CA TRP A 170 13.87 -12.26 -3.75
C TRP A 170 14.12 -13.58 -3.02
N ILE A 171 13.23 -14.01 -2.12
CA ILE A 171 13.35 -15.29 -1.39
C ILE A 171 13.59 -16.41 -2.40
N ASN A 172 14.55 -17.28 -2.16
CA ASN A 172 14.98 -18.34 -3.09
C ASN A 172 13.86 -19.37 -3.35
N ALA A 173 13.79 -19.88 -4.58
CA ALA A 173 12.79 -20.87 -5.01
C ALA A 173 12.93 -22.23 -4.31
N LYS A 174 14.09 -22.49 -3.70
CA LYS A 174 14.33 -23.66 -2.85
C LYS A 174 13.46 -23.66 -1.58
N TYR A 175 13.13 -22.48 -1.05
CA TYR A 175 12.47 -22.29 0.25
C TYR A 175 11.00 -21.90 0.05
N MET A 176 10.22 -22.81 -0.55
CA MET A 176 8.83 -22.55 -0.92
C MET A 176 7.91 -22.40 0.30
N ASP A 177 8.14 -23.18 1.35
CA ASP A 177 7.36 -23.07 2.58
C ASP A 177 7.62 -21.73 3.27
N GLU A 178 8.88 -21.30 3.30
CA GLU A 178 9.26 -19.99 3.83
C GLU A 178 8.66 -18.85 3.02
N ARG A 179 8.63 -18.95 1.68
CA ARG A 179 7.91 -17.99 0.82
C ARG A 179 6.43 -17.90 1.18
N LEU A 180 5.79 -19.02 1.49
CA LEU A 180 4.39 -19.04 1.91
C LEU A 180 4.21 -18.31 3.23
N TYR A 181 4.91 -18.72 4.29
CA TYR A 181 4.68 -18.19 5.64
C TYR A 181 5.21 -16.77 5.85
N MET A 182 6.34 -16.42 5.23
CA MET A 182 7.02 -15.14 5.44
C MET A 182 6.58 -14.04 4.47
N HIS A 183 5.75 -14.39 3.48
CA HIS A 183 5.30 -13.44 2.47
C HIS A 183 3.85 -13.70 2.03
N TYR A 184 3.58 -14.78 1.28
CA TYR A 184 2.28 -14.95 0.63
C TYR A 184 1.10 -15.04 1.59
N LEU A 185 1.27 -15.65 2.77
CA LEU A 185 0.23 -15.72 3.80
C LEU A 185 -0.28 -14.32 4.18
N TRP A 186 0.63 -13.35 4.30
CA TRP A 186 0.31 -11.97 4.70
C TRP A 186 -0.38 -11.21 3.58
N LEU A 187 0.12 -11.34 2.34
CA LEU A 187 -0.50 -10.74 1.16
C LEU A 187 -1.91 -11.28 0.94
N LEU A 188 -2.08 -12.62 0.94
CA LEU A 188 -3.39 -13.26 0.77
C LEU A 188 -4.37 -12.87 1.88
N SER A 189 -3.90 -12.83 3.13
CA SER A 189 -4.74 -12.41 4.27
C SER A 189 -5.18 -10.96 4.13
N ALA A 190 -4.30 -10.06 3.69
CA ALA A 190 -4.63 -8.68 3.43
C ALA A 190 -5.59 -8.53 2.25
N GLU A 191 -5.32 -9.17 1.10
CA GLU A 191 -6.18 -9.12 -0.09
C GLU A 191 -7.60 -9.61 0.23
N PHE A 192 -7.71 -10.82 0.77
CA PHE A 192 -9.02 -11.38 1.11
C PHE A 192 -9.71 -10.58 2.22
N GLY A 193 -8.98 -10.24 3.29
CA GLY A 193 -9.50 -9.52 4.44
C GLY A 193 -10.02 -8.14 4.07
N VAL A 194 -9.30 -7.40 3.22
CA VAL A 194 -9.71 -6.08 2.74
C VAL A 194 -10.97 -6.21 1.86
N VAL A 195 -11.02 -7.15 0.92
CA VAL A 195 -12.22 -7.37 0.08
C VAL A 195 -13.45 -7.66 0.94
N VAL A 196 -13.32 -8.54 1.95
CA VAL A 196 -14.40 -8.87 2.88
C VAL A 196 -14.83 -7.66 3.69
N ILE A 197 -13.89 -6.96 4.35
CA ILE A 197 -14.19 -5.78 5.18
C ILE A 197 -14.92 -4.72 4.37
N TYR A 198 -14.44 -4.41 3.17
CA TYR A 198 -15.04 -3.39 2.32
C TYR A 198 -16.40 -3.81 1.75
N SER A 199 -16.58 -5.09 1.44
CA SER A 199 -17.89 -5.64 1.05
C SER A 199 -18.90 -5.51 2.18
N LEU A 200 -18.52 -5.89 3.41
CA LEU A 200 -19.38 -5.74 4.59
C LEU A 200 -19.69 -4.27 4.90
N MET A 201 -18.70 -3.40 4.77
CA MET A 201 -18.88 -1.96 4.94
C MET A 201 -19.87 -1.41 3.90
N PHE A 202 -19.71 -1.77 2.62
CA PHE A 202 -20.62 -1.36 1.56
C PHE A 202 -22.05 -1.83 1.83
N LEU A 203 -22.24 -3.11 2.14
CA LEU A 203 -23.56 -3.68 2.43
C LEU A 203 -24.22 -2.99 3.63
N THR A 204 -23.43 -2.68 4.67
CA THR A 204 -23.94 -1.99 5.86
C THR A 204 -24.34 -0.55 5.55
N LEU A 205 -23.48 0.20 4.85
CA LEU A 205 -23.78 1.57 4.44
C LEU A 205 -24.97 1.62 3.48
N TRP A 206 -25.06 0.69 2.53
CA TRP A 206 -26.16 0.59 1.60
C TRP A 206 -27.49 0.29 2.30
N LYS A 207 -27.50 -0.63 3.28
CA LYS A 207 -28.67 -0.90 4.12
C LYS A 207 -29.07 0.32 4.93
N ARG A 208 -28.12 1.02 5.57
CA ARG A 208 -28.37 2.25 6.33
C ARG A 208 -28.99 3.33 5.43
N VAL A 209 -28.38 3.60 4.27
CA VAL A 209 -28.90 4.59 3.31
C VAL A 209 -30.31 4.23 2.84
N ARG A 210 -30.57 2.96 2.50
CA ARG A 210 -31.93 2.51 2.11
C ARG A 210 -32.94 2.65 3.25
N ALA A 211 -32.58 2.31 4.48
CA ALA A 211 -33.46 2.46 5.63
C ALA A 211 -33.83 3.94 5.87
N PHE A 212 -32.86 4.85 5.75
CA PHE A 212 -33.12 6.30 5.80
C PHE A 212 -33.96 6.80 4.61
N PHE A 213 -33.80 6.20 3.42
CA PHE A 213 -34.54 6.56 2.21
C PHE A 213 -36.06 6.35 2.34
N TYR A 214 -36.50 5.39 3.15
CA TYR A 214 -37.92 5.16 3.43
C TYR A 214 -38.46 6.03 4.57
N ALA A 215 -37.58 6.68 5.35
CA ALA A 215 -37.97 7.43 6.55
C ALA A 215 -38.10 8.94 6.32
N ASP A 216 -37.45 9.54 5.30
CA ASP A 216 -37.40 10.99 5.15
C ASP A 216 -37.27 11.39 3.66
N LEU A 217 -38.41 11.72 3.03
CA LEU A 217 -38.53 11.97 1.60
C LEU A 217 -38.33 13.45 1.18
N ASP A 218 -38.10 14.40 2.09
CA ASP A 218 -38.32 15.83 1.72
C ASP A 218 -37.23 16.86 2.07
N SER A 219 -36.00 16.48 2.48
CA SER A 219 -34.96 17.52 2.68
C SER A 219 -33.47 17.14 2.56
N ASN A 220 -33.10 15.86 2.56
CA ASN A 220 -31.71 15.44 2.81
C ASN A 220 -30.93 14.83 1.63
N GLY A 221 -31.39 15.01 0.38
CA GLY A 221 -30.76 14.42 -0.81
C GLY A 221 -29.28 14.79 -1.01
N GLU A 222 -28.88 16.02 -0.65
CA GLU A 222 -27.47 16.45 -0.74
C GLU A 222 -26.56 15.74 0.26
N MET A 223 -26.99 15.60 1.52
CA MET A 223 -26.20 14.92 2.56
C MET A 223 -26.04 13.43 2.24
N GLN A 224 -27.06 12.82 1.64
CA GLN A 224 -27.02 11.43 1.16
C GLN A 224 -26.08 11.24 -0.04
N LEU A 225 -26.08 12.16 -1.01
CA LEU A 225 -25.13 12.17 -2.13
C LEU A 225 -23.69 12.34 -1.65
N ARG A 226 -23.45 13.19 -0.64
CA ARG A 226 -22.13 13.36 0.00
C ARG A 226 -21.68 12.09 0.71
N ALA A 227 -22.56 11.44 1.47
CA ALA A 227 -22.25 10.17 2.15
C ALA A 227 -21.96 9.03 1.16
N ARG A 228 -22.72 8.93 0.07
CA ARG A 228 -22.52 7.92 -1.00
C ARG A 228 -21.24 8.18 -1.79
N SER A 229 -20.93 9.45 -2.08
CA SER A 229 -19.69 9.86 -2.77
C SER A 229 -18.47 9.57 -1.91
N ALA A 230 -18.50 9.92 -0.63
CA ALA A 230 -17.42 9.62 0.31
C ALA A 230 -17.22 8.10 0.52
N ALA A 231 -18.30 7.32 0.61
CA ALA A 231 -18.24 5.86 0.66
C ALA A 231 -17.58 5.25 -0.60
N LYS A 232 -17.81 5.84 -1.78
CA LYS A 232 -17.20 5.40 -3.04
C LYS A 232 -15.71 5.76 -3.12
N SER A 233 -15.32 6.93 -2.61
CA SER A 233 -13.91 7.35 -2.54
C SER A 233 -13.07 6.49 -1.58
N ILE A 234 -13.69 5.90 -0.54
CA ILE A 234 -13.01 5.00 0.40
C ILE A 234 -12.57 3.69 -0.27
N MET A 235 -13.29 3.22 -1.30
CA MET A 235 -13.07 1.90 -1.94
C MET A 235 -11.91 1.85 -2.94
N VAL A 236 -11.37 2.99 -3.34
CA VAL A 236 -10.37 3.07 -4.42
C VAL A 236 -9.05 2.40 -4.04
N TYR A 237 -8.57 2.57 -2.81
CA TYR A 237 -7.25 2.06 -2.40
C TYR A 237 -7.17 0.54 -2.26
N PRO A 238 -8.13 -0.12 -1.59
CA PRO A 238 -8.24 -1.59 -1.64
C PRO A 238 -8.22 -2.18 -3.04
N ALA A 239 -8.96 -1.55 -3.96
CA ALA A 239 -9.08 -2.05 -5.32
C ALA A 239 -7.74 -1.95 -6.04
N ILE A 240 -7.01 -0.85 -5.85
CA ILE A 240 -5.67 -0.66 -6.41
C ILE A 240 -4.70 -1.68 -5.85
N TYR A 241 -4.69 -1.88 -4.52
CA TYR A 241 -3.86 -2.90 -3.90
C TYR A 241 -4.12 -4.27 -4.54
N VAL A 242 -5.38 -4.74 -4.52
CA VAL A 242 -5.76 -6.04 -5.10
C VAL A 242 -5.43 -6.14 -6.60
N ILE A 243 -5.71 -5.11 -7.41
CA ILE A 243 -5.42 -5.15 -8.86
C ILE A 243 -3.91 -5.24 -9.11
N CYS A 244 -3.10 -4.58 -8.29
CA CYS A 244 -1.65 -4.54 -8.48
C CYS A 244 -0.93 -5.77 -7.90
N THR A 245 -1.45 -6.39 -6.84
CA THR A 245 -0.77 -7.49 -6.15
C THR A 245 -1.33 -8.88 -6.49
N LEU A 246 -2.64 -9.02 -6.68
CA LEU A 246 -3.29 -10.32 -6.90
C LEU A 246 -2.72 -11.08 -8.11
N PRO A 247 -2.46 -10.45 -9.28
CA PRO A 247 -1.87 -11.17 -10.41
C PRO A 247 -0.51 -11.79 -10.07
N ALA A 248 0.31 -11.10 -9.27
CA ALA A 248 1.61 -11.62 -8.85
C ALA A 248 1.47 -12.80 -7.90
N VAL A 249 0.54 -12.72 -6.94
CA VAL A 249 0.24 -13.81 -6.00
C VAL A 249 -0.27 -15.04 -6.76
N VAL A 250 -1.23 -14.89 -7.68
CA VAL A 250 -1.80 -15.99 -8.46
C VAL A 250 -0.73 -16.71 -9.30
N VAL A 251 0.11 -15.96 -10.03
CA VAL A 251 1.19 -16.54 -10.83
C VAL A 251 2.17 -17.29 -9.95
N ARG A 252 2.54 -16.73 -8.80
CA ARG A 252 3.53 -17.36 -7.91
C ARG A 252 3.00 -18.59 -7.18
N LEU A 253 1.74 -18.60 -6.74
CA LEU A 253 1.10 -19.80 -6.20
C LEU A 253 0.98 -20.89 -7.27
N SER A 254 0.68 -20.51 -8.51
CA SER A 254 0.65 -21.46 -9.63
C SER A 254 2.03 -22.07 -9.90
N ILE A 255 3.11 -21.32 -9.67
CA ILE A 255 4.49 -21.87 -9.73
C ILE A 255 4.74 -22.88 -8.61
N MET A 256 4.21 -22.63 -7.42
CA MET A 256 4.33 -23.57 -6.30
C MET A 256 3.58 -24.89 -6.55
N THR A 257 2.51 -24.88 -7.35
CA THR A 257 1.79 -26.10 -7.76
C THR A 257 2.41 -26.82 -8.96
N GLY A 258 3.55 -26.34 -9.47
CA GLY A 258 4.31 -26.97 -10.55
C GLY A 258 4.14 -26.31 -11.92
N SER A 259 3.42 -25.19 -12.03
CA SER A 259 3.34 -24.45 -13.29
C SER A 259 4.64 -23.69 -13.56
N SER A 260 5.00 -23.50 -14.82
CA SER A 260 6.09 -22.61 -15.23
C SER A 260 5.55 -21.50 -16.10
N PHE A 261 6.05 -20.28 -15.92
CA PHE A 261 5.66 -19.13 -16.72
C PHE A 261 6.85 -18.54 -17.46
N GLU A 262 6.58 -18.00 -18.63
CA GLU A 262 7.60 -17.34 -19.45
C GLU A 262 7.97 -15.95 -18.90
N TRP A 263 9.10 -15.41 -19.38
CA TRP A 263 9.61 -14.10 -18.98
C TRP A 263 8.58 -12.95 -19.11
N PRO A 264 7.77 -12.85 -20.18
CA PRO A 264 6.78 -11.79 -20.30
C PRO A 264 5.81 -11.75 -19.11
N THR A 265 5.28 -12.91 -18.70
CA THR A 265 4.35 -12.99 -17.58
C THR A 265 5.00 -12.52 -16.27
N LEU A 266 6.22 -12.98 -15.99
CA LEU A 266 6.96 -12.60 -14.77
C LEU A 266 7.29 -11.10 -14.73
N VAL A 267 7.64 -10.53 -15.88
CA VAL A 267 7.87 -9.08 -16.00
C VAL A 267 6.57 -8.30 -15.82
N THR A 268 5.48 -8.73 -16.47
CA THR A 268 4.19 -8.05 -16.37
C THR A 268 3.71 -7.98 -14.93
N ILE A 269 3.72 -9.08 -14.19
CA ILE A 269 3.35 -9.04 -12.77
C ILE A 269 4.27 -8.12 -11.96
N GLY A 270 5.57 -8.08 -12.29
CA GLY A 270 6.52 -7.17 -11.65
C GLY A 270 6.17 -5.70 -11.90
N ILE A 271 5.72 -5.35 -13.11
CA ILE A 271 5.27 -4.00 -13.45
C ILE A 271 4.04 -3.60 -12.63
N PHE A 272 3.07 -4.49 -12.48
CA PHE A 272 1.89 -4.21 -11.64
C PHE A 272 2.29 -3.95 -10.19
N VAL A 273 3.12 -4.81 -9.61
CA VAL A 273 3.56 -4.67 -8.21
C VAL A 273 4.44 -3.43 -8.03
N SER A 274 5.39 -3.14 -8.93
CA SER A 274 6.24 -1.95 -8.82
C SER A 274 5.48 -0.63 -8.95
N SER A 275 4.30 -0.66 -9.58
CA SER A 275 3.42 0.50 -9.78
C SER A 275 2.50 0.81 -8.59
N VAL A 276 2.45 -0.04 -7.55
CA VAL A 276 1.57 0.13 -6.37
C VAL A 276 1.68 1.55 -5.79
N GLY A 277 2.90 1.96 -5.40
CA GLY A 277 3.12 3.28 -4.81
C GLY A 277 2.72 4.45 -5.71
N THR A 278 2.84 4.31 -7.04
CA THR A 278 2.37 5.34 -7.99
C THR A 278 0.84 5.48 -7.94
N PHE A 279 0.12 4.35 -7.98
CA PHE A 279 -1.34 4.36 -7.93
C PHE A 279 -1.88 4.78 -6.56
N ASP A 280 -1.18 4.44 -5.50
CA ASP A 280 -1.49 4.88 -4.14
C ASP A 280 -1.34 6.40 -4.03
N VAL A 281 -0.20 6.97 -4.45
CA VAL A 281 0.00 8.43 -4.47
C VAL A 281 -1.07 9.13 -5.30
N LEU A 282 -1.35 8.64 -6.51
CA LEU A 282 -2.39 9.21 -7.38
C LEU A 282 -3.76 9.18 -6.68
N SER A 283 -4.08 8.06 -6.04
CA SER A 283 -5.35 7.90 -5.35
C SER A 283 -5.45 8.84 -4.17
N TYR A 284 -4.44 8.88 -3.29
CA TYR A 284 -4.45 9.76 -2.12
C TYR A 284 -4.54 11.23 -2.53
N THR A 285 -3.77 11.66 -3.54
CA THR A 285 -3.80 13.05 -4.04
C THR A 285 -5.16 13.47 -4.60
N ILE A 286 -5.87 12.56 -5.29
CA ILE A 286 -7.22 12.83 -5.83
C ILE A 286 -8.29 12.81 -4.74
N THR A 287 -8.26 11.80 -3.86
CA THR A 287 -9.38 11.50 -2.94
C THR A 287 -9.25 12.13 -1.56
N ARG A 288 -8.03 12.52 -1.15
CA ARG A 288 -7.73 13.18 0.12
C ARG A 288 -7.03 14.52 -0.11
N ARG A 289 -7.48 15.26 -1.13
CA ARG A 289 -6.86 16.53 -1.53
C ARG A 289 -6.81 17.54 -0.38
N SER A 290 -7.82 17.59 0.48
CA SER A 290 -7.82 18.45 1.69
C SER A 290 -6.78 18.00 2.71
N LEU A 291 -6.63 16.70 2.92
CA LEU A 291 -5.63 16.15 3.83
C LEU A 291 -4.20 16.34 3.31
N ILE A 292 -3.98 16.45 2.00
CA ILE A 292 -2.64 16.58 1.38
C ILE A 292 -2.29 18.04 1.06
N PHE A 293 -3.24 18.84 0.61
CA PHE A 293 -3.03 20.22 0.14
C PHE A 293 -3.80 21.28 0.95
N GLY A 294 -4.60 20.88 1.94
CA GLY A 294 -5.37 21.81 2.78
C GLY A 294 -4.52 22.64 3.73
N SER A 295 -5.04 23.78 4.16
CA SER A 295 -4.39 24.70 5.10
C SER A 295 -4.31 24.16 6.54
N THR A 296 -5.20 23.24 6.91
CA THR A 296 -5.27 22.62 8.24
C THR A 296 -5.32 21.09 8.13
N LEU A 297 -4.71 20.37 9.08
CA LEU A 297 -4.92 18.93 9.20
C LEU A 297 -6.33 18.65 9.79
N PRO A 298 -6.96 17.52 9.47
CA PRO A 298 -8.27 17.17 10.02
C PRO A 298 -8.21 17.18 11.55
N ASP A 299 -9.29 17.68 12.17
CA ASP A 299 -9.44 17.65 13.63
C ASP A 299 -9.27 16.22 14.17
N GLN A 300 -8.84 16.10 15.41
CA GLN A 300 -8.61 14.82 16.09
C GLN A 300 -9.87 13.96 16.14
N ASN A 301 -11.02 14.64 16.23
CA ASN A 301 -12.34 14.02 16.27
C ASN A 301 -12.91 13.74 14.88
N ALA A 302 -12.25 14.17 13.79
CA ALA A 302 -12.75 13.96 12.44
C ALA A 302 -12.89 12.47 12.14
N HIS A 303 -14.09 12.05 11.75
CA HIS A 303 -14.40 10.66 11.36
C HIS A 303 -13.78 10.33 10.01
N GLY A 304 -13.55 9.04 9.75
CA GLY A 304 -12.91 8.57 8.53
C GLY A 304 -13.53 9.19 7.28
N LEU A 305 -14.86 9.29 7.24
CA LEU A 305 -15.63 9.90 6.14
C LEU A 305 -15.27 11.37 5.86
N GLN A 306 -14.91 12.14 6.89
CA GLN A 306 -14.58 13.57 6.80
C GLN A 306 -13.15 13.81 6.28
N THR A 307 -12.30 12.78 6.24
CA THR A 307 -10.96 12.87 5.64
C THR A 307 -10.99 12.79 4.11
N PHE A 308 -12.13 12.46 3.51
CA PHE A 308 -12.32 12.34 2.07
C PHE A 308 -12.87 13.62 1.45
N THR A 309 -12.29 14.04 0.33
CA THR A 309 -12.87 15.12 -0.47
C THR A 309 -13.98 14.58 -1.35
N THR A 310 -15.22 15.01 -1.11
CA THR A 310 -16.34 14.74 -2.01
C THR A 310 -16.06 15.36 -3.37
N TRP A 311 -16.22 14.58 -4.45
CA TRP A 311 -16.00 14.98 -5.86
C TRP A 311 -16.85 16.18 -6.36
N GLY A 312 -17.62 16.85 -5.48
CA GLY A 312 -18.51 17.96 -5.83
C GLY A 312 -18.39 19.23 -4.97
N THR A 313 -17.53 19.27 -3.94
CA THR A 313 -17.41 20.46 -3.07
C THR A 313 -16.13 21.24 -3.38
N TYR A 314 -16.10 21.82 -4.57
CA TYR A 314 -15.34 23.05 -4.85
C TYR A 314 -16.35 24.17 -5.09
N ARG A 315 -17.18 24.47 -4.09
CA ARG A 315 -17.89 25.76 -4.04
C ARG A 315 -17.26 26.58 -2.93
N SER A 316 -16.96 27.81 -3.28
CA SER A 316 -15.97 28.73 -2.74
C SER A 316 -16.37 29.43 -1.43
N ASP A 317 -16.71 28.70 -0.36
CA ASP A 317 -17.30 29.37 0.82
C ASP A 317 -16.38 29.52 2.04
N HIS A 318 -15.09 29.19 1.93
CA HIS A 318 -14.13 29.35 3.05
C HIS A 318 -13.06 30.43 2.84
N LEU A 319 -13.20 31.30 1.83
CA LEU A 319 -12.23 32.39 1.60
C LEU A 319 -12.59 33.71 2.29
N TYR A 320 -13.83 33.92 2.74
CA TYR A 320 -14.22 35.11 3.50
C TYR A 320 -15.35 34.76 4.49
N GLY A 321 -15.02 34.67 5.77
CA GLY A 321 -15.98 34.40 6.82
C GLY A 321 -15.51 34.99 8.15
N THR A 322 -15.43 36.32 8.23
CA THR A 322 -15.40 37.03 9.52
C THR A 322 -16.75 36.84 10.20
N THR A 323 -16.79 35.98 11.23
CA THR A 323 -17.94 35.88 12.12
C THR A 323 -17.87 37.02 13.12
N THR A 324 -18.64 38.08 12.88
CA THR A 324 -18.93 39.09 13.91
C THR A 324 -20.05 38.54 14.78
N THR A 325 -19.76 38.25 16.05
CA THR A 325 -20.78 38.03 17.08
C THR A 325 -21.42 39.37 17.42
N VAL A 326 -22.74 39.44 17.34
CA VAL A 326 -23.56 40.46 18.02
C VAL A 326 -24.15 39.80 19.26
#